data_AF-A0A540WHL6-F1
#
_entry.id   AF-A0A540WHL6-F1
#
_cell.length_a   1.000
_cell.length_b   1.000
_cell.length_c   1.000
_cell.angle_alpha   90.00
_cell.angle_beta   90.00
_cell.angle_gamma   90.00
#
_symmetry.space_group_name_H-M   'P 1'
#
loop_
_entity.id
_entity.type
_entity.pdbx_description
1 polymer ?
#
loop_
_entity_poly.entity_id
_entity_poly.type
_entity_poly.pdbx_seq_one_letter_code
_entity_poly.pdbx_strand_id
1 'polypeptide(L)'
;VRTSTLAAYEHQDVPFEKLVEELQPQRDLSRSPLFQVTLTLQNAPEGELKLPGITLGALPPSIESSKYDISLLLEEGINGFAGVFNYNTDLFDAATMERLSRHYAVLIEALTAAPDTQLGLIPLLTLAEKQQVLAGWNGVVSDYPRDASIPSLFAQQAARTPDAVAVVSGEESVSYAQLDSRSNQLAHYLRTLGVLPGSRVAVRLDRSADLVVSLLAILKAGASYVPLDKAWPSDRLAFVLRESSAGVVLSHSDVVDDLP
;
A
#
# COMPACT_ATOMS: atom_id res chain seq x y z
N VAL A 1 15.64 -23.86 -13.23
CA VAL A 1 14.42 -24.67 -13.49
C VAL A 1 14.75 -25.96 -14.23
N ARG A 2 15.18 -25.95 -15.50
CA ARG A 2 15.48 -27.18 -16.25
C ARG A 2 16.37 -28.19 -15.49
N THR A 3 17.53 -27.74 -15.00
CA THR A 3 18.48 -28.61 -14.26
C THR A 3 17.85 -29.22 -13.01
N SER A 4 17.15 -28.42 -12.20
CA SER A 4 16.50 -28.90 -10.97
C SER A 4 15.34 -29.85 -11.26
N THR A 5 14.57 -29.60 -12.31
CA THR A 5 13.44 -30.46 -12.71
C THR A 5 13.94 -31.81 -13.25
N LEU A 6 15.01 -31.82 -14.06
CA LEU A 6 15.60 -33.07 -14.56
C LEU A 6 16.18 -33.91 -13.42
N ALA A 7 16.90 -33.30 -12.48
CA ALA A 7 17.41 -34.00 -11.29
C ALA A 7 16.26 -34.57 -10.44
N ALA A 8 15.12 -33.88 -10.34
CA ALA A 8 13.94 -34.42 -9.65
C ALA A 8 13.35 -35.64 -10.39
N TYR A 9 13.31 -35.64 -11.72
CA TYR A 9 12.81 -36.78 -12.50
C TYR A 9 13.67 -38.04 -12.37
N GLU A 10 14.97 -37.91 -12.13
CA GLU A 10 15.86 -39.05 -11.84
C GLU A 10 15.46 -39.83 -10.57
N HIS A 11 14.64 -39.21 -9.70
CA HIS A 11 14.15 -39.80 -8.45
C HIS A 11 12.61 -39.87 -8.39
N GLN A 12 11.92 -39.85 -9.53
CA GLN A 12 10.44 -39.83 -9.58
C GLN A 12 9.76 -41.07 -8.98
N ASP A 13 10.48 -42.18 -8.84
CA ASP A 13 9.96 -43.43 -8.29
C ASP A 13 9.79 -43.39 -6.75
N VAL A 14 10.31 -42.35 -6.09
CA VAL A 14 10.15 -42.18 -4.64
C VAL A 14 8.70 -41.75 -4.34
N PRO A 15 7.93 -42.53 -3.55
CA PRO A 15 6.57 -42.16 -3.20
C PRO A 15 6.51 -40.83 -2.44
N PHE A 16 5.54 -39.98 -2.78
CA PHE A 16 5.37 -38.68 -2.14
C PHE A 16 5.18 -38.80 -0.62
N GLU A 17 4.45 -39.81 -0.16
CA GLU A 17 4.21 -40.08 1.25
C GLU A 17 5.51 -40.34 2.02
N LYS A 18 6.49 -40.99 1.38
CA LYS A 18 7.81 -41.25 1.96
C LYS A 18 8.64 -39.97 2.09
N LEU A 19 8.52 -39.05 1.14
CA LEU A 19 9.16 -37.74 1.24
C LEU A 19 8.59 -36.91 2.39
N VAL A 20 7.26 -36.93 2.57
CA VAL A 20 6.61 -36.22 3.69
C VAL A 20 7.00 -36.83 5.04
N GLU A 21 7.10 -38.17 5.12
CA GLU A 21 7.55 -38.88 6.32
C GLU A 21 8.97 -38.49 6.73
N GLU A 22 9.89 -38.41 5.77
CA GLU A 22 11.30 -38.08 6.01
C GLU A 22 11.52 -36.58 6.30
N LEU A 23 10.86 -35.69 5.54
CA LEU A 23 11.04 -34.24 5.69
C LEU A 23 10.32 -33.65 6.91
N GLN A 24 9.37 -34.39 7.49
CA GLN A 24 8.60 -34.01 8.68
C GLN A 24 8.16 -32.54 8.70
N PRO A 25 7.48 -32.03 7.65
CA PRO A 25 7.02 -30.65 7.63
C PRO A 25 6.01 -30.41 8.76
N GLN A 26 5.90 -29.16 9.22
CA GLN A 26 4.90 -28.79 10.20
C GLN A 26 3.50 -29.14 9.67
N ARG A 27 2.80 -30.03 10.39
CA ARG A 27 1.46 -30.47 9.99
C ARG A 27 0.46 -29.33 10.11
N ASP A 28 -0.24 -29.08 9.01
CA ASP A 28 -1.38 -28.20 8.94
C ASP A 28 -2.49 -28.91 8.15
N LEU A 29 -3.66 -29.05 8.75
CA LEU A 29 -4.79 -29.76 8.13
C LEU A 29 -5.51 -28.93 7.08
N SER A 30 -5.19 -27.63 6.97
CA SER A 30 -5.79 -26.72 5.99
C SER A 30 -5.10 -26.74 4.62
N ARG A 31 -3.94 -27.42 4.48
CA ARG A 31 -3.15 -27.41 3.24
C ARG A 31 -2.38 -28.70 3.01
N SER A 32 -1.99 -28.93 1.75
CA SER A 32 -1.06 -29.99 1.39
C SER A 32 0.33 -29.74 2.01
N PRO A 33 1.03 -30.81 2.44
CA PRO A 33 2.19 -30.73 3.35
C PRO A 33 3.45 -30.09 2.75
N LEU A 34 3.61 -30.08 1.42
CA LEU A 34 4.83 -29.57 0.76
C LEU A 34 4.56 -28.48 -0.28
N PHE A 35 3.43 -28.53 -0.98
CA PHE A 35 3.06 -27.57 -2.02
C PHE A 35 1.56 -27.42 -2.10
N GLN A 36 1.09 -26.26 -2.54
CA GLN A 36 -0.34 -25.93 -2.64
C GLN A 36 -0.77 -25.64 -4.08
N VAL A 37 0.18 -25.59 -5.02
CA VAL A 37 -0.07 -25.35 -6.44
C VAL A 37 0.54 -26.45 -7.28
N THR A 38 -0.20 -26.95 -8.26
CA THR A 38 0.30 -27.96 -9.21
C THR A 38 0.23 -27.46 -10.65
N LEU A 39 1.20 -27.88 -11.45
CA LEU A 39 1.21 -27.78 -12.91
C LEU A 39 1.32 -29.19 -13.48
N THR A 40 0.34 -29.62 -14.25
CA THR A 40 0.33 -30.91 -14.94
C THR A 40 0.33 -30.66 -16.43
N LEU A 41 1.29 -31.23 -17.14
CA LEU A 41 1.31 -31.26 -18.61
C LEU A 41 0.99 -32.68 -19.08
N GLN A 42 -0.14 -32.84 -19.73
CA GLN A 42 -0.58 -34.08 -20.35
C GLN A 42 -0.27 -34.03 -21.85
N ASN A 43 0.72 -34.82 -22.27
CA ASN A 43 1.17 -34.93 -23.66
C ASN A 43 0.97 -36.33 -24.25
N ALA A 44 0.24 -37.21 -23.55
CA ALA A 44 -0.11 -38.52 -24.06
C ALA A 44 -1.27 -38.38 -25.07
N PRO A 45 -1.17 -39.01 -26.26
CA PRO A 45 -2.22 -38.92 -27.26
C PRO A 45 -3.50 -39.61 -26.75
N GLU A 46 -4.61 -38.87 -26.77
CA GLU A 46 -5.94 -39.46 -26.59
C GLU A 46 -6.29 -40.28 -27.83
N GLY A 47 -6.30 -41.61 -27.68
CA GLY A 47 -6.69 -42.52 -28.75
C GLY A 47 -8.20 -42.73 -28.78
N GLU A 48 -8.84 -42.56 -29.94
CA GLU A 48 -10.15 -43.14 -30.18
C GLU A 48 -10.01 -44.67 -30.24
N LEU A 49 -10.64 -45.39 -29.32
CA LEU A 49 -10.72 -46.84 -29.42
C LEU A 49 -11.78 -47.19 -30.49
N LYS A 50 -11.31 -47.57 -31.67
CA LYS A 50 -12.17 -48.03 -32.77
C LYS A 50 -12.34 -49.54 -32.69
N LEU A 51 -13.57 -49.96 -32.42
CA LEU A 51 -14.01 -51.36 -32.51
C LEU A 51 -14.92 -51.52 -33.74
N PRO A 52 -15.05 -52.71 -34.35
CA PRO A 52 -15.94 -52.89 -35.50
C PRO A 52 -17.37 -52.46 -35.19
N GLY A 53 -17.84 -51.41 -35.83
CA GLY A 53 -19.20 -50.86 -35.64
C GLY A 53 -19.41 -49.99 -34.40
N ILE A 54 -18.37 -49.69 -33.61
CA ILE A 54 -18.46 -48.88 -32.38
C ILE A 54 -17.28 -47.90 -32.33
N THR A 55 -17.59 -46.61 -32.20
CA THR A 55 -16.60 -45.57 -31.87
C THR A 55 -16.76 -45.18 -30.41
N LEU A 56 -15.70 -45.34 -29.62
CA LEU A 56 -15.65 -44.90 -28.23
C LEU A 56 -14.88 -43.59 -28.16
N GLY A 57 -15.51 -42.54 -27.65
CA GLY A 57 -14.88 -41.25 -27.33
C GLY A 57 -14.68 -41.10 -25.83
N ALA A 58 -13.58 -40.46 -25.42
CA ALA A 58 -13.40 -40.08 -24.03
C ALA A 58 -14.44 -39.02 -23.65
N LEU A 59 -15.12 -39.22 -22.52
CA LEU A 59 -15.90 -38.17 -21.89
C LEU A 59 -15.00 -37.47 -20.88
N PRO A 60 -14.82 -36.15 -20.97
CA PRO A 60 -14.03 -35.43 -19.98
C PRO A 60 -14.68 -35.59 -18.60
N PRO A 61 -13.90 -35.88 -17.55
CA PRO A 61 -14.44 -36.04 -16.21
C PRO A 61 -15.07 -34.74 -15.71
N SER A 62 -16.15 -34.83 -14.92
CA SER A 62 -16.65 -33.69 -14.16
C SER A 62 -15.65 -33.37 -13.05
N ILE A 63 -14.96 -32.24 -13.15
CA ILE A 63 -14.08 -31.75 -12.10
C ILE A 63 -14.95 -31.10 -11.03
N GLU A 64 -15.34 -31.89 -10.02
CA GLU A 64 -16.28 -31.44 -8.97
C GLU A 64 -15.59 -30.94 -7.70
N SER A 65 -14.27 -31.15 -7.54
CA SER A 65 -13.53 -30.71 -6.36
C SER A 65 -12.06 -30.40 -6.68
N SER A 66 -11.47 -29.50 -5.88
CA SER A 66 -10.04 -29.21 -5.90
C SER A 66 -9.33 -29.88 -4.74
N LYS A 67 -8.22 -30.58 -5.02
CA LYS A 67 -7.35 -31.20 -4.00
C LYS A 67 -6.25 -30.27 -3.48
N TYR A 68 -6.00 -29.19 -4.22
CA TYR A 68 -4.96 -28.19 -3.95
C TYR A 68 -5.59 -26.79 -4.01
N ASP A 69 -4.84 -25.77 -3.63
CA ASP A 69 -5.33 -24.39 -3.68
C ASP A 69 -5.58 -24.00 -5.15
N ILE A 70 -4.62 -24.29 -6.03
CA ILE A 70 -4.72 -24.10 -7.49
C ILE A 70 -4.04 -25.27 -8.21
N SER A 71 -4.67 -25.81 -9.25
CA SER A 71 -4.11 -26.81 -10.15
C SER A 71 -4.28 -26.36 -11.59
N LEU A 72 -3.19 -26.18 -12.33
CA LEU A 72 -3.22 -25.94 -13.76
C LEU A 72 -2.95 -27.26 -14.50
N LEU A 73 -3.94 -27.75 -15.23
CA LEU A 73 -3.78 -28.84 -16.18
C LEU A 73 -3.62 -28.23 -17.58
N LEU A 74 -2.57 -28.63 -18.30
CA LEU A 74 -2.32 -28.31 -19.69
C LEU A 74 -2.33 -29.60 -20.51
N GLU A 75 -3.01 -29.56 -21.65
CA GLU A 75 -3.09 -30.66 -22.61
C GLU A 75 -2.49 -30.19 -23.94
N GLU A 76 -1.61 -31.00 -24.51
CA GLU A 76 -1.04 -30.74 -25.83
C GLU A 76 -1.96 -31.28 -26.93
N GLY A 77 -2.53 -30.38 -27.72
CA GLY A 77 -3.36 -30.70 -28.87
C GLY A 77 -2.70 -30.32 -30.20
N ILE A 78 -3.38 -30.64 -31.30
CA ILE A 78 -2.87 -30.42 -32.67
C ILE A 78 -2.57 -28.93 -32.96
N ASN A 79 -3.31 -28.01 -32.34
CA ASN A 79 -3.21 -26.57 -32.58
C ASN A 79 -2.49 -25.82 -31.44
N GLY A 80 -1.81 -26.53 -30.54
CA GLY A 80 -1.13 -25.96 -29.36
C GLY A 80 -1.69 -26.49 -28.05
N PHE A 81 -1.50 -25.72 -26.97
CA PHE A 81 -1.90 -26.14 -25.63
C PHE A 81 -3.30 -25.63 -25.28
N ALA A 82 -4.13 -26.51 -24.71
CA ALA A 82 -5.33 -26.14 -23.98
C ALA A 82 -5.10 -26.34 -22.49
N GLY A 83 -5.84 -25.65 -21.62
CA GLY A 83 -5.69 -25.88 -20.19
C GLY A 83 -6.84 -25.38 -19.35
N VAL A 84 -6.90 -25.91 -18.14
CA VAL A 84 -7.92 -25.60 -17.15
C VAL A 84 -7.28 -25.35 -15.79
N PHE A 85 -7.74 -24.29 -15.13
CA PHE A 85 -7.46 -24.07 -13.71
C PHE A 85 -8.57 -24.72 -12.89
N ASN A 86 -8.22 -25.70 -12.07
CA ASN A 86 -9.04 -26.17 -10.96
C ASN A 86 -8.56 -25.48 -9.68
N TYR A 87 -9.47 -24.99 -8.84
CA TYR A 87 -9.09 -24.18 -7.68
C TYR A 87 -10.08 -24.36 -6.53
N ASN A 88 -9.60 -24.12 -5.31
CA ASN A 88 -10.42 -24.16 -4.12
C ASN A 88 -11.31 -22.90 -4.02
N THR A 89 -12.63 -23.07 -4.10
CA THR A 89 -13.60 -21.97 -4.05
C THR A 89 -13.74 -21.32 -2.67
N ASP A 90 -13.28 -21.98 -1.61
CA ASP A 90 -13.20 -21.37 -0.27
C ASP A 90 -12.06 -20.34 -0.20
N LEU A 91 -11.10 -20.40 -1.13
CA LEU A 91 -9.93 -19.51 -1.19
C LEU A 91 -10.02 -18.49 -2.33
N PHE A 92 -10.58 -18.87 -3.48
CA PHE A 92 -10.63 -18.03 -4.66
C PHE A 92 -12.04 -17.96 -5.25
N ASP A 93 -12.47 -16.75 -5.59
CA ASP A 93 -13.65 -16.55 -6.42
C ASP A 93 -13.29 -16.68 -7.91
N ALA A 94 -14.34 -16.88 -8.73
CA ALA A 94 -14.19 -17.01 -10.17
C ALA A 94 -13.51 -15.78 -10.81
N ALA A 95 -13.85 -14.57 -10.35
CA ALA A 95 -13.28 -13.33 -10.87
C ALA A 95 -11.76 -13.23 -10.62
N THR A 96 -11.27 -13.76 -9.50
CA THR A 96 -9.85 -13.84 -9.18
C THR A 96 -9.12 -14.83 -10.06
N MET A 97 -9.72 -15.99 -10.32
CA MET A 97 -9.11 -16.99 -11.19
C MET A 97 -9.14 -16.61 -12.66
N GLU A 98 -10.19 -15.93 -13.13
CA GLU A 98 -10.23 -15.32 -14.45
C GLU A 98 -9.19 -14.20 -14.63
N ARG A 99 -8.88 -13.48 -13.55
CA ARG A 99 -7.81 -12.48 -13.56
C ARG A 99 -6.43 -13.16 -13.60
N LEU A 100 -6.22 -14.18 -12.78
CA LEU A 100 -4.97 -14.94 -12.72
C LEU A 100 -4.69 -15.67 -14.04
N SER A 101 -5.71 -16.20 -14.72
CA SER A 101 -5.55 -16.83 -16.04
C SER A 101 -5.12 -15.83 -17.10
N ARG A 102 -5.69 -14.62 -17.10
CA ARG A 102 -5.25 -13.51 -17.98
C ARG A 102 -3.81 -13.09 -17.68
N HIS A 103 -3.44 -13.00 -16.41
CA HIS A 103 -2.06 -12.69 -16.00
C HIS A 103 -1.07 -13.76 -16.47
N TYR A 104 -1.44 -15.03 -16.35
CA TYR A 104 -0.65 -16.15 -16.84
C TYR A 104 -0.45 -16.10 -18.36
N ALA A 105 -1.48 -15.74 -19.12
CA ALA A 105 -1.37 -15.54 -20.57
C ALA A 105 -0.40 -14.40 -20.93
N VAL A 106 -0.55 -13.22 -20.30
CA VAL A 106 0.36 -12.07 -20.49
C VAL A 106 1.81 -12.46 -20.18
N LEU A 107 2.02 -13.22 -19.10
CA LEU A 107 3.33 -13.69 -18.69
C LEU A 107 3.97 -14.59 -19.76
N ILE A 108 3.23 -15.58 -20.28
CA ILE A 108 3.72 -16.48 -21.33
C ILE A 108 4.01 -15.73 -22.63
N GLU A 109 3.10 -14.84 -23.05
CA GLU A 109 3.30 -14.01 -24.25
C GLU A 109 4.55 -13.14 -24.13
N ALA A 110 4.78 -12.50 -22.99
CA ALA A 110 5.96 -11.67 -22.78
C ALA A 110 7.25 -12.49 -22.72
N LEU A 111 7.24 -13.64 -22.04
CA LEU A 111 8.38 -14.56 -21.97
C LEU A 111 8.78 -15.09 -23.35
N THR A 112 7.80 -15.39 -24.20
CA THR A 112 8.05 -15.94 -25.55
C THR A 112 8.45 -14.88 -26.56
N ALA A 113 7.92 -13.66 -26.45
CA ALA A 113 8.26 -12.56 -27.35
C ALA A 113 9.67 -12.00 -27.13
N ALA A 114 10.17 -12.01 -25.88
CA ALA A 114 11.47 -11.46 -25.51
C ALA A 114 12.16 -12.31 -24.42
N PRO A 115 12.70 -13.50 -24.79
CA PRO A 115 13.19 -14.50 -23.84
C PRO A 115 14.40 -14.04 -23.01
N ASP A 116 15.17 -13.07 -23.49
CA ASP A 116 16.33 -12.51 -22.77
C ASP A 116 15.95 -11.40 -21.78
N THR A 117 14.66 -11.07 -21.65
CA THR A 117 14.18 -10.06 -20.71
C THR A 117 14.38 -10.53 -19.27
N GLN A 118 14.91 -9.65 -18.42
CA GLN A 118 15.05 -9.95 -16.99
C GLN A 118 13.68 -10.21 -16.35
N LEU A 119 13.56 -11.28 -15.56
CA LEU A 119 12.30 -11.74 -14.96
C LEU A 119 11.52 -10.63 -14.23
N GLY A 120 12.20 -9.74 -13.50
CA GLY A 120 11.56 -8.64 -12.77
C GLY A 120 10.97 -7.52 -13.64
N LEU A 121 11.25 -7.52 -14.95
CA LEU A 121 10.72 -6.56 -15.91
C LEU A 121 9.56 -7.13 -16.74
N ILE A 122 9.25 -8.41 -16.57
CA ILE A 122 8.20 -9.08 -17.34
C ILE A 122 6.84 -8.64 -16.81
N PRO A 123 5.94 -8.14 -17.68
CA PRO A 123 4.61 -7.72 -17.24
C PRO A 123 3.79 -8.92 -16.78
N LEU A 124 3.07 -8.76 -15.67
CA LEU A 124 2.04 -9.69 -15.20
C LEU A 124 0.63 -9.14 -15.45
N LEU A 125 0.46 -7.82 -15.28
CA LEU A 125 -0.81 -7.14 -15.45
C LEU A 125 -1.13 -6.96 -16.93
N THR A 126 -2.41 -7.08 -17.27
CA THR A 126 -2.91 -6.63 -18.57
C THR A 126 -2.74 -5.12 -18.72
N LEU A 127 -2.75 -4.63 -19.96
CA LEU A 127 -2.66 -3.19 -20.23
C LEU A 127 -3.78 -2.39 -19.53
N ALA A 128 -5.00 -2.93 -19.52
CA ALA A 128 -6.16 -2.32 -18.88
C ALA A 128 -5.98 -2.23 -17.35
N GLU A 129 -5.49 -3.28 -16.70
CA GLU A 129 -5.22 -3.26 -15.26
C GLU A 129 -4.08 -2.32 -14.91
N LYS A 130 -3.02 -2.29 -15.72
CA LYS A 130 -1.92 -1.32 -15.55
C LYS A 130 -2.44 0.11 -15.62
N GLN A 131 -3.32 0.42 -16.57
CA GLN A 131 -3.97 1.73 -16.66
C GLN A 131 -4.86 2.02 -15.45
N GLN A 132 -5.62 1.04 -14.98
CA GLN A 132 -6.46 1.19 -13.78
C GLN A 132 -5.61 1.53 -12.55
N VAL A 133 -4.49 0.85 -12.34
CA VAL A 133 -3.58 1.12 -11.21
C VAL A 133 -2.93 2.50 -11.34
N LEU A 134 -2.46 2.85 -12.55
CA LEU A 134 -1.70 4.09 -12.76
C LEU A 134 -2.55 5.34 -12.88
N ALA A 135 -3.80 5.23 -13.34
CA ALA A 135 -4.65 6.39 -13.63
C ALA A 135 -6.05 6.28 -13.02
N GLY A 136 -6.60 5.08 -12.89
CA GLY A 136 -7.96 4.88 -12.36
C GLY A 136 -8.05 5.00 -10.84
N TRP A 137 -7.03 4.56 -10.11
CA TRP A 137 -6.99 4.64 -8.63
C TRP A 137 -6.28 5.89 -8.12
N ASN A 138 -5.40 6.48 -8.93
CA ASN A 138 -4.78 7.76 -8.61
C ASN A 138 -5.83 8.84 -8.84
N GLY A 139 -6.43 9.32 -7.74
CA GLY A 139 -7.51 10.30 -7.76
C GLY A 139 -7.18 11.56 -8.57
N VAL A 140 -8.17 12.45 -8.71
CA VAL A 140 -8.03 13.64 -9.54
C VAL A 140 -6.88 14.52 -9.04
N VAL A 141 -5.89 14.76 -9.90
CA VAL A 141 -4.86 15.76 -9.67
C VAL A 141 -5.55 17.12 -9.78
N SER A 142 -5.87 17.72 -8.63
CA SER A 142 -6.36 19.10 -8.60
C SER A 142 -5.19 20.06 -8.81
N ASP A 143 -5.42 21.09 -9.62
CA ASP A 143 -4.52 22.25 -9.63
C ASP A 143 -4.66 23.00 -8.29
N TYR A 144 -3.54 23.47 -7.77
CA TYR A 144 -3.48 24.30 -6.57
C TYR A 144 -2.22 25.19 -6.63
N PRO A 145 -2.21 26.34 -5.94
CA PRO A 145 -1.09 27.28 -6.01
C PRO A 145 0.19 26.69 -5.40
N ARG A 146 1.06 26.07 -6.22
CA ARG A 146 2.27 25.37 -5.76
C ARG A 146 3.34 26.29 -5.19
N ASP A 147 3.36 27.54 -5.65
CA ASP A 147 4.36 28.54 -5.25
C ASP A 147 3.90 29.40 -4.06
N ALA A 148 2.67 29.20 -3.57
CA ALA A 148 2.13 29.96 -2.45
C ALA A 148 2.24 29.17 -1.13
N SER A 149 2.69 29.86 -0.08
CA SER A 149 2.69 29.32 1.29
C SER A 149 1.34 29.57 1.98
N ILE A 150 0.97 28.71 2.93
CA ILE A 150 -0.22 28.92 3.77
C ILE A 150 -0.21 30.31 4.45
N PRO A 151 0.90 30.78 5.06
CA PRO A 151 0.99 32.16 5.58
C PRO A 151 0.70 33.24 4.54
N SER A 152 1.21 33.09 3.31
CA SER A 152 0.96 34.08 2.25
C SER A 152 -0.49 34.10 1.78
N LEU A 153 -1.12 32.94 1.66
CA LEU A 153 -2.55 32.84 1.32
C LEU A 153 -3.42 33.42 2.43
N PHE A 154 -3.05 33.17 3.70
CA PHE A 154 -3.73 33.75 4.84
C PHE A 154 -3.62 35.28 4.89
N ALA A 155 -2.42 35.83 4.66
CA ALA A 155 -2.22 37.28 4.61
C ALA A 155 -3.03 37.94 3.48
N GLN A 156 -3.12 37.30 2.31
CA GLN A 156 -3.98 37.76 1.21
C GLN A 156 -5.45 37.76 1.62
N GLN A 157 -5.93 36.70 2.29
CA GLN A 157 -7.30 36.65 2.78
C GLN A 157 -7.57 37.73 3.83
N ALA A 158 -6.63 37.96 4.75
CA ALA A 158 -6.77 38.97 5.78
C ALA A 158 -6.83 40.40 5.22
N ALA A 159 -6.09 40.67 4.14
CA ALA A 159 -6.19 41.93 3.41
C ALA A 159 -7.52 42.08 2.66
N ARG A 160 -8.09 40.98 2.15
CA ARG A 160 -9.35 40.98 1.38
C ARG A 160 -10.59 41.19 2.25
N THR A 161 -10.65 40.56 3.42
CA THR A 161 -11.82 40.61 4.32
C THR A 161 -11.39 40.80 5.77
N PRO A 162 -10.83 41.98 6.12
CA PRO A 162 -10.19 42.20 7.42
C PRO A 162 -11.13 42.04 8.62
N ASP A 163 -12.37 42.50 8.49
CA ASP A 163 -13.36 42.52 9.58
C ASP A 163 -14.16 41.22 9.70
N ALA A 164 -14.01 40.30 8.75
CA ALA A 164 -14.66 39.00 8.81
C ALA A 164 -14.09 38.16 9.96
N VAL A 165 -14.93 37.37 10.60
CA VAL A 165 -14.52 36.45 11.67
C VAL A 165 -13.67 35.33 11.08
N ALA A 166 -12.47 35.13 11.63
CA ALA A 166 -11.54 34.06 11.24
C ALA A 166 -11.58 32.87 12.19
N VAL A 167 -11.66 33.13 13.50
CA VAL A 167 -11.67 32.10 14.55
C VAL A 167 -12.73 32.43 15.58
N VAL A 168 -13.46 31.41 16.03
CA VAL A 168 -14.37 31.46 17.17
C VAL A 168 -13.91 30.42 18.20
N SER A 169 -13.72 30.83 19.43
CA SER A 169 -13.27 29.99 20.55
C SER A 169 -14.11 30.31 21.78
N GLY A 170 -15.16 29.50 22.02
CA GLY A 170 -16.14 29.82 23.05
C GLY A 170 -16.88 31.12 22.70
N GLU A 171 -16.81 32.11 23.59
CA GLU A 171 -17.40 33.44 23.39
C GLU A 171 -16.47 34.43 22.67
N GLU A 172 -15.18 34.11 22.52
CA GLU A 172 -14.24 34.96 21.80
C GLU A 172 -14.38 34.76 20.28
N SER A 173 -14.48 35.87 19.54
CA SER A 173 -14.34 35.88 18.08
C SER A 173 -13.17 36.77 17.69
N VAL A 174 -12.29 36.26 16.83
CA VAL A 174 -11.12 36.99 16.32
C VAL A 174 -11.29 37.21 14.82
N SER A 175 -11.19 38.46 14.38
CA SER A 175 -11.26 38.79 12.95
C SER A 175 -9.98 38.39 12.21
N TYR A 176 -10.03 38.32 10.89
CA TYR A 176 -8.84 38.06 10.08
C TYR A 176 -7.73 39.08 10.32
N ALA A 177 -8.04 40.37 10.40
CA ALA A 177 -7.04 41.41 10.66
C ALA A 177 -6.39 41.26 12.04
N GLN A 178 -7.18 40.94 13.07
CA GLN A 178 -6.68 40.71 14.42
C GLN A 178 -5.78 39.46 14.48
N LEU A 179 -6.21 38.36 13.87
CA LEU A 179 -5.45 37.12 13.83
C LEU A 179 -4.13 37.29 13.07
N ASP A 180 -4.15 38.01 11.94
CA ASP A 180 -2.96 38.31 11.16
C ASP A 180 -1.96 39.16 11.96
N SER A 181 -2.45 40.22 12.62
CA SER A 181 -1.63 41.10 13.46
C SER A 181 -1.00 40.36 14.65
N ARG A 182 -1.80 39.61 15.43
CA ARG A 182 -1.31 38.82 16.58
C ARG A 182 -0.25 37.80 16.13
N SER A 183 -0.52 37.07 15.04
CA SER A 183 0.43 36.07 14.52
C SER A 183 1.70 36.69 13.91
N ASN A 184 1.61 37.88 13.30
CA ASN A 184 2.80 38.62 12.83
C ASN A 184 3.69 39.04 14.01
N GLN A 185 3.09 39.61 15.06
CA GLN A 185 3.82 40.03 16.26
C GLN A 185 4.55 38.85 16.90
N LEU A 186 3.85 37.72 17.09
CA LEU A 186 4.45 36.51 17.63
C LEU A 186 5.53 35.93 16.70
N ALA A 187 5.33 35.95 15.39
CA ALA A 187 6.35 35.49 14.43
C ALA A 187 7.64 36.32 14.52
N HIS A 188 7.52 37.64 14.66
CA HIS A 188 8.67 38.51 14.88
C HIS A 188 9.38 38.20 16.20
N TYR A 189 8.62 37.98 17.27
CA TYR A 189 9.18 37.60 18.57
C TYR A 189 9.91 36.24 18.51
N LEU A 190 9.35 35.23 17.84
CA LEU A 190 10.02 33.95 17.63
C LEU A 190 11.37 34.14 16.91
N ARG A 191 11.45 35.03 15.93
CA ARG A 191 12.72 35.34 15.25
C ARG A 191 13.74 35.98 16.19
N THR A 192 13.31 36.81 17.15
CA THR A 192 14.25 37.36 18.16
C THR A 192 14.75 36.29 19.13
N LEU A 193 14.03 35.18 19.29
CA LEU A 193 14.47 34.00 20.04
C LEU A 193 15.34 33.04 19.22
N GLY A 194 15.72 33.41 17.99
CA GLY A 194 16.58 32.58 17.13
C GLY A 194 15.83 31.56 16.29
N VAL A 195 14.50 31.64 16.20
CA VAL A 195 13.73 30.80 15.26
C VAL A 195 13.97 31.28 13.84
N LEU A 196 14.67 30.46 13.06
CA LEU A 196 14.97 30.66 11.64
C LEU A 196 14.16 29.70 10.76
N PRO A 197 14.08 29.93 9.44
CA PRO A 197 13.49 28.96 8.52
C PRO A 197 14.06 27.55 8.71
N GLY A 198 13.18 26.55 8.80
CA GLY A 198 13.55 25.15 9.09
C GLY A 198 13.69 24.80 10.57
N SER A 199 13.58 25.78 11.48
CA SER A 199 13.55 25.53 12.93
C SER A 199 12.28 24.76 13.35
N ARG A 200 12.35 24.16 14.53
CA ARG A 200 11.22 23.48 15.17
C ARG A 200 10.84 24.23 16.45
N VAL A 201 9.55 24.53 16.58
CA VAL A 201 8.99 25.21 17.77
C VAL A 201 7.94 24.29 18.37
N ALA A 202 8.12 23.90 19.62
CA ALA A 202 7.11 23.08 20.29
C ALA A 202 5.93 23.94 20.74
N VAL A 203 4.72 23.39 20.67
CA VAL A 203 3.49 24.09 21.06
C VAL A 203 2.72 23.23 22.04
N ARG A 204 2.56 23.73 23.26
CA ARG A 204 1.76 23.12 24.32
C ARG A 204 0.66 24.09 24.74
N LEU A 205 -0.40 24.12 23.93
CA LEU A 205 -1.57 24.99 24.12
C LEU A 205 -2.85 24.16 23.97
N ASP A 206 -3.87 24.50 24.74
CA ASP A 206 -5.20 23.93 24.56
C ASP A 206 -5.88 24.49 23.29
N ARG A 207 -7.04 23.94 22.94
CA ARG A 207 -7.84 24.45 21.82
C ARG A 207 -8.34 25.86 22.16
N SER A 208 -7.73 26.86 21.55
CA SER A 208 -8.06 28.28 21.73
C SER A 208 -7.72 29.10 20.49
N ALA A 209 -8.10 30.39 20.48
CA ALA A 209 -7.63 31.33 19.47
C ALA A 209 -6.09 31.46 19.48
N ASP A 210 -5.46 31.40 20.66
CA ASP A 210 -4.01 31.50 20.83
C ASP A 210 -3.25 30.32 20.22
N LEU A 211 -3.85 29.12 20.19
CA LEU A 211 -3.30 28.00 19.44
C LEU A 211 -3.21 28.34 17.96
N VAL A 212 -4.29 28.86 17.35
CA VAL A 212 -4.30 29.23 15.93
C VAL A 212 -3.30 30.36 15.64
N VAL A 213 -3.23 31.36 16.52
CA VAL A 213 -2.22 32.44 16.45
C VAL A 213 -0.81 31.84 16.45
N SER A 214 -0.52 30.91 17.36
CA SER A 214 0.79 30.27 17.51
C SER A 214 1.18 29.45 16.29
N LEU A 215 0.27 28.63 15.76
CA LEU A 215 0.54 27.84 14.56
C LEU A 215 0.83 28.74 13.34
N LEU A 216 0.03 29.78 13.12
CA LEU A 216 0.27 30.74 12.05
C LEU A 216 1.58 31.51 12.24
N ALA A 217 1.90 31.92 13.48
CA ALA A 217 3.13 32.63 13.79
C ALA A 217 4.38 31.79 13.51
N ILE A 218 4.36 30.51 13.88
CA ILE A 218 5.46 29.56 13.60
C ILE A 218 5.67 29.40 12.10
N LEU A 219 4.58 29.23 11.34
CA LEU A 219 4.66 29.14 9.88
C LEU A 219 5.15 30.45 9.24
N LYS A 220 4.72 31.60 9.75
CA LYS A 220 5.21 32.93 9.33
C LYS A 220 6.69 33.17 9.68
N ALA A 221 7.20 32.53 10.72
CA ALA A 221 8.63 32.52 11.03
C ALA A 221 9.44 31.58 10.10
N GLY A 222 8.77 30.79 9.25
CA GLY A 222 9.40 29.79 8.38
C GLY A 222 9.73 28.48 9.10
N ALA A 223 9.20 28.29 10.31
CA ALA A 223 9.45 27.14 11.16
C ALA A 223 8.31 26.11 11.09
N SER A 224 8.56 24.92 11.61
CA SER A 224 7.55 23.88 11.81
C SER A 224 7.17 23.79 13.28
N TYR A 225 5.89 23.53 13.55
CA TYR A 225 5.42 23.33 14.91
C TYR A 225 5.48 21.86 15.30
N VAL A 226 5.77 21.59 16.58
CA VAL A 226 5.78 20.26 17.18
C VAL A 226 4.68 20.23 18.25
N PRO A 227 3.53 19.58 17.99
CA PRO A 227 2.43 19.59 18.94
C PRO A 227 2.78 18.74 20.18
N LEU A 228 2.57 19.31 21.36
CA LEU A 228 2.70 18.64 22.66
C LEU A 228 1.35 18.62 23.35
N ASP A 229 0.80 17.43 23.56
CA ASP A 229 -0.47 17.25 24.25
C ASP A 229 -0.27 17.26 25.77
N LYS A 230 -1.10 18.02 26.50
CA LYS A 230 -1.06 18.07 27.96
C LYS A 230 -1.42 16.74 28.61
N ALA A 231 -2.19 15.88 27.94
CA ALA A 231 -2.58 14.57 28.44
C ALA A 231 -1.44 13.52 28.36
N TRP A 232 -0.31 13.85 27.74
CA TRP A 232 0.81 12.92 27.63
C TRP A 232 1.60 12.81 28.94
N PRO A 233 2.04 11.61 29.32
CA PRO A 233 2.97 11.43 30.43
C PRO A 233 4.26 12.25 30.24
N SER A 234 4.87 12.67 31.34
CA SER A 234 6.11 13.49 31.35
C SER A 234 7.24 12.86 30.52
N ASP A 235 7.43 11.55 30.62
CA ASP A 235 8.47 10.84 29.86
C ASP A 235 8.28 10.96 28.35
N ARG A 236 7.02 10.95 27.88
CA ARG A 236 6.69 11.13 26.47
C ARG A 236 6.94 12.57 26.02
N LEU A 237 6.61 13.55 26.85
CA LEU A 237 6.90 14.96 26.56
C LEU A 237 8.42 15.19 26.45
N ALA A 238 9.18 14.69 27.43
CA ALA A 238 10.64 14.78 27.44
C ALA A 238 11.28 14.07 26.24
N PHE A 239 10.73 12.93 25.84
CA PHE A 239 11.18 12.22 24.64
C PHE A 239 10.94 13.06 23.37
N VAL A 240 9.71 13.56 23.15
CA VAL A 240 9.38 14.35 21.95
C VAL A 240 10.20 15.63 21.88
N LEU A 241 10.37 16.34 23.01
CA LEU A 241 11.19 17.55 23.07
C LEU A 241 12.65 17.28 22.67
N ARG A 242 13.23 16.17 23.16
CA ARG A 242 14.60 15.77 22.84
C ARG A 242 14.77 15.41 21.36
N GLU A 243 13.92 14.52 20.85
CA GLU A 243 13.97 14.05 19.45
C GLU A 243 13.67 15.17 18.45
N SER A 244 12.74 16.07 18.80
CA SER A 244 12.41 17.22 17.96
C SER A 244 13.45 18.33 18.02
N SER A 245 14.35 18.35 19.01
CA SER A 245 15.34 19.40 19.22
C SER A 245 14.74 20.82 19.08
N ALA A 246 13.51 21.00 19.57
CA ALA A 246 12.82 22.28 19.48
C ALA A 246 13.53 23.29 20.40
N GLY A 247 14.01 24.39 19.83
CA GLY A 247 14.76 25.42 20.58
C GLY A 247 13.87 26.32 21.43
N VAL A 248 12.56 26.32 21.16
CA VAL A 248 11.55 27.15 21.84
C VAL A 248 10.29 26.32 22.07
N VAL A 249 9.67 26.50 23.23
CA VAL A 249 8.34 25.97 23.56
C VAL A 249 7.38 27.13 23.76
N LEU A 250 6.26 27.14 23.03
CA LEU A 250 5.14 28.06 23.25
C LEU A 250 4.12 27.40 24.16
N SER A 251 3.80 28.07 25.27
CA SER A 251 2.73 27.68 26.20
C SER A 251 2.16 28.93 26.90
N HIS A 252 1.05 28.77 27.62
CA HIS A 252 0.57 29.80 28.54
C HIS A 252 1.41 29.77 29.83
N SER A 253 1.48 30.91 30.52
CA SER A 253 2.35 31.09 31.69
C SER A 253 2.01 30.17 32.86
N ASP A 254 0.77 29.73 32.96
CA ASP A 254 0.23 28.84 33.99
C ASP A 254 0.71 27.38 33.87
N VAL A 255 1.39 27.01 32.78
CA VAL A 255 1.81 25.62 32.50
C VAL A 255 3.34 25.47 32.42
N VAL A 256 4.09 26.53 32.73
CA VAL A 256 5.57 26.52 32.63
C VAL A 256 6.19 25.54 33.62
N ASP A 257 5.66 25.44 34.83
CA ASP A 257 6.16 24.55 35.89
C ASP A 257 5.91 23.06 35.61
N ASP A 258 5.01 22.74 34.66
CA ASP A 258 4.67 21.37 34.26
C ASP A 258 5.49 20.87 33.06
N LEU A 259 6.46 21.65 32.57
CA LEU A 259 7.35 21.24 31.47
C LEU A 259 8.57 20.50 32.04
N PRO A 260 8.93 19.33 31.46
CA PRO A 260 10.07 18.53 31.93
C PRO A 260 11.43 19.13 31.57
#